data_AF-A0A383F7C2-F1
#
_entry.id   AF-A0A383F7C2-F1
#
_cell.length_a   1.000
_cell.length_b   1.000
_cell.length_c   1.000
_cell.angle_alpha   90.00
_cell.angle_beta   90.00
_cell.angle_gamma   90.00
#
_symmetry.space_group_name_H-M   'P 1'
#
loop_
_entity.id
_entity.type
_entity.pdbx_description
1 polymer ?
#
loop_
_entity_poly.entity_id
_entity_poly.type
_entity_poly.pdbx_seq_one_letter_code
_entity_poly.pdbx_strand_id
1 'polypeptide(L)'
;VLIHAGTGGVGMAAIQIARKLGLEIFATAGTPEKRDLLLKLGAHHAMNSRSLSFADEILKVTDDAGVDCVLNSLAGDFIPKSFSVLRPFGRFIEIGKVDVYNDSKIGLQQLRNNISYFVVDLAQHLQDRPDYVAEMFAALAKSFDSGEYSPLEHTVFPITEAAQAFRFMAQGKHIGKNVLSFDCDSIPVAPCTQTGHLFKSNVTYMITGGMSGFGFELAKWMTRNGA
;
A
#
# COMPACT_ATOMS: atom_id res chain seq x y z
N VAL A 1 -4.38 -18.43 6.88
CA VAL A 1 -4.34 -17.24 5.98
C VAL A 1 -2.98 -17.13 5.32
N LEU A 2 -2.93 -16.80 4.03
CA LEU A 2 -1.71 -16.46 3.28
C LEU A 2 -1.59 -14.95 3.14
N ILE A 3 -0.47 -14.37 3.57
CA ILE A 3 -0.16 -12.94 3.49
C ILE A 3 1.07 -12.74 2.60
N HIS A 4 0.87 -12.20 1.41
CA HIS A 4 1.99 -11.86 0.55
C HIS A 4 2.71 -10.58 0.97
N ALA A 5 4.01 -10.50 0.64
CA ALA A 5 4.87 -9.35 0.96
C ALA A 5 4.83 -8.96 2.45
N GLY A 6 4.94 -9.98 3.33
CA GLY A 6 4.70 -9.86 4.77
C GLY A 6 5.57 -8.84 5.51
N THR A 7 6.77 -8.53 4.98
CA THR A 7 7.69 -7.55 5.59
C THR A 7 7.42 -6.10 5.18
N GLY A 8 6.44 -5.87 4.30
CA GLY A 8 5.98 -4.52 3.98
C GLY A 8 5.00 -4.01 5.03
N GLY A 9 4.67 -2.71 4.99
CA GLY A 9 3.76 -2.10 5.96
C GLY A 9 2.40 -2.81 6.09
N VAL A 10 1.75 -3.13 4.98
CA VAL A 10 0.45 -3.83 5.00
C VAL A 10 0.61 -5.27 5.52
N GLY A 11 1.65 -5.98 5.07
CA GLY A 11 1.93 -7.35 5.50
C GLY A 11 2.14 -7.47 7.01
N MET A 12 2.92 -6.57 7.60
CA MET A 12 3.18 -6.56 9.04
C MET A 12 1.91 -6.23 9.85
N ALA A 13 1.10 -5.28 9.38
CA ALA A 13 -0.19 -4.99 10.00
C ALA A 13 -1.15 -6.19 9.91
N ALA A 14 -1.23 -6.84 8.75
CA ALA A 14 -2.05 -8.03 8.54
C ALA A 14 -1.62 -9.20 9.44
N ILE A 15 -0.31 -9.39 9.68
CA ILE A 15 0.20 -10.38 10.63
C ILE A 15 -0.28 -10.07 12.05
N GLN A 16 -0.19 -8.81 12.51
CA GLN A 16 -0.70 -8.43 13.84
C GLN A 16 -2.20 -8.74 13.99
N ILE A 17 -3.00 -8.40 12.97
CA ILE A 17 -4.44 -8.68 12.96
C ILE A 17 -4.70 -10.20 12.98
N ALA A 18 -4.03 -10.95 12.10
CA ALA A 18 -4.23 -12.39 11.98
C ALA A 18 -3.83 -13.13 13.28
N ARG A 19 -2.78 -12.68 13.96
CA ARG A 19 -2.37 -13.24 15.26
C ARG A 19 -3.42 -13.06 16.33
N LYS A 20 -4.03 -11.87 16.41
CA LYS A 20 -5.11 -11.60 17.38
C LYS A 20 -6.35 -12.44 17.12
N LEU A 21 -6.64 -12.69 15.86
CA LEU A 21 -7.74 -13.56 15.45
C LEU A 21 -7.42 -15.06 15.64
N GLY A 22 -6.22 -15.42 16.12
CA GLY A 22 -5.82 -16.80 16.34
C GLY A 22 -5.65 -17.60 15.05
N LEU A 23 -5.38 -16.93 13.92
CA LEU A 23 -5.25 -17.58 12.63
C LEU A 23 -3.86 -18.21 12.48
N GLU A 24 -3.81 -19.34 11.78
CA GLU A 24 -2.55 -19.86 11.26
C GLU A 24 -2.07 -19.00 10.08
N ILE A 25 -0.81 -18.57 10.12
CA ILE A 25 -0.27 -17.53 9.24
C ILE A 25 0.84 -18.11 8.36
N PHE A 26 0.57 -18.11 7.06
CA PHE A 26 1.54 -18.30 5.99
C PHE A 26 1.90 -16.91 5.46
N ALA A 27 3.18 -16.58 5.37
CA ALA A 27 3.60 -15.28 4.85
C ALA A 27 4.77 -15.40 3.87
N THR A 28 4.88 -14.49 2.90
CA THR A 28 5.98 -14.50 1.93
C THR A 28 6.89 -13.29 2.03
N ALA A 29 8.20 -13.50 1.85
CA ALA A 29 9.18 -12.42 1.71
C ALA A 29 10.32 -12.79 0.76
N GLY A 30 11.02 -11.78 0.25
CA GLY A 30 11.96 -11.95 -0.87
C GLY A 30 13.38 -12.38 -0.51
N THR A 31 13.80 -12.27 0.76
CA THR A 31 15.15 -12.66 1.21
C THR A 31 15.07 -13.59 2.44
N PRO A 32 16.08 -14.42 2.71
CA PRO A 32 16.14 -15.26 3.90
C PRO A 32 15.95 -14.46 5.21
N GLU A 33 16.64 -13.33 5.35
CA GLU A 33 16.61 -12.49 6.56
C GLU A 33 15.20 -11.93 6.80
N LYS A 34 14.52 -11.54 5.72
CA LYS A 34 13.13 -11.08 5.78
C LYS A 34 12.17 -12.21 6.15
N ARG A 35 12.43 -13.46 5.72
CA ARG A 35 11.61 -14.62 6.12
C ARG A 35 11.81 -14.97 7.59
N ASP A 36 13.03 -14.93 8.10
CA ASP A 36 13.30 -15.11 9.54
C ASP A 36 12.59 -14.04 10.38
N LEU A 37 12.55 -12.80 9.88
CA LEU A 37 11.78 -11.73 10.51
C LEU A 37 10.28 -12.04 10.55
N LEU A 38 9.67 -12.58 9.48
CA LEU A 38 8.26 -12.95 9.49
C LEU A 38 7.93 -13.94 10.62
N LEU A 39 8.80 -14.93 10.83
CA LEU A 39 8.64 -15.91 11.90
C LEU A 39 8.69 -15.22 13.28
N LYS A 40 9.64 -14.29 13.48
CA LYS A 40 9.73 -13.50 14.72
C LYS A 40 8.51 -12.59 14.94
N LEU A 41 7.91 -12.07 13.87
CA LEU A 41 6.68 -11.28 13.92
C LEU A 41 5.44 -12.14 14.21
N GLY A 42 5.58 -13.47 14.16
CA GLY A 42 4.56 -14.46 14.51
C GLY A 42 3.81 -15.05 13.33
N ALA A 43 4.39 -15.01 12.12
CA ALA A 43 4.02 -15.96 11.08
C ALA A 43 4.43 -17.38 11.52
N HIS A 44 3.61 -18.37 11.17
CA HIS A 44 3.91 -19.78 11.45
C HIS A 44 4.83 -20.35 10.37
N HIS A 45 4.61 -19.91 9.12
CA HIS A 45 5.35 -20.37 7.96
C HIS A 45 5.81 -19.17 7.12
N ALA A 46 7.07 -19.17 6.68
CA ALA A 46 7.66 -18.11 5.87
C ALA A 46 8.24 -18.64 4.56
N MET A 47 7.68 -18.23 3.42
CA MET A 47 8.05 -18.72 2.09
C MET A 47 8.66 -17.62 1.20
N ASN A 48 9.26 -18.00 0.07
CA ASN A 48 9.86 -17.07 -0.88
C ASN A 48 8.79 -16.33 -1.70
N SER A 49 8.80 -14.99 -1.69
CA SER A 49 7.86 -14.16 -2.47
C SER A 49 8.28 -13.94 -3.93
N ARG A 50 9.47 -14.42 -4.34
CA ARG A 50 10.02 -14.28 -5.70
C ARG A 50 9.92 -15.57 -6.52
N SER A 51 9.31 -16.59 -5.95
CA SER A 51 9.14 -17.93 -6.53
C SER A 51 7.69 -18.34 -6.36
N LEU A 52 7.19 -19.18 -7.26
CA LEU A 52 5.87 -19.80 -7.16
C LEU A 52 5.85 -21.01 -6.21
N SER A 53 7.00 -21.40 -5.65
CA SER A 53 7.15 -22.55 -4.75
C SER A 53 6.35 -22.43 -3.46
N PHE A 54 5.97 -21.22 -3.04
CA PHE A 54 5.16 -21.00 -1.83
C PHE A 54 3.88 -21.85 -1.85
N ALA A 55 3.29 -22.08 -3.03
CA ALA A 55 2.06 -22.84 -3.10
C ALA A 55 2.26 -24.32 -2.81
N ASP A 56 3.33 -24.91 -3.33
CA ASP A 56 3.64 -26.33 -3.11
C ASP A 56 4.07 -26.54 -1.65
N GLU A 57 4.79 -25.57 -1.07
CA GLU A 57 5.15 -25.54 0.35
C GLU A 57 3.89 -25.47 1.25
N ILE A 58 2.91 -24.62 0.92
CA ILE A 58 1.64 -24.52 1.66
C ILE A 58 0.86 -25.83 1.58
N LEU A 59 0.68 -26.40 0.39
CA LEU A 59 -0.06 -27.65 0.22
C LEU A 59 0.60 -28.79 1.00
N LYS A 60 1.93 -28.87 0.98
CA LYS A 60 2.66 -29.85 1.79
C LYS A 60 2.44 -29.69 3.30
N VAL A 61 2.45 -28.46 3.79
CA VAL A 61 2.24 -28.18 5.23
C VAL A 61 0.79 -28.42 5.66
N THR A 62 -0.15 -28.25 4.74
CA THR A 62 -1.59 -28.34 5.00
C THR A 62 -2.22 -29.66 4.56
N ASP A 63 -1.41 -30.67 4.21
CA ASP A 63 -1.88 -31.96 3.67
C ASP A 63 -2.89 -31.78 2.51
N ASP A 64 -2.50 -30.97 1.53
CA ASP A 64 -3.28 -30.56 0.35
C ASP A 64 -4.57 -29.76 0.65
N ALA A 65 -4.81 -29.38 1.91
CA ALA A 65 -6.00 -28.61 2.25
C ALA A 65 -5.91 -27.17 1.72
N GLY A 66 -4.77 -26.50 1.84
CA GLY A 66 -4.61 -25.08 1.49
C GLY A 66 -5.07 -24.11 2.59
N VAL A 67 -5.41 -22.86 2.20
CA VAL A 67 -5.75 -21.74 3.10
C VAL A 67 -7.15 -21.19 2.87
N ASP A 68 -7.80 -20.68 3.92
CA ASP A 68 -9.14 -20.08 3.83
C ASP A 68 -9.15 -18.65 3.28
N CYS A 69 -8.01 -17.96 3.36
CA CYS A 69 -7.91 -16.57 2.93
C CYS A 69 -6.51 -16.28 2.37
N VAL A 70 -6.47 -15.50 1.30
CA VAL A 70 -5.26 -14.94 0.72
C VAL A 70 -5.38 -13.42 0.75
N LEU A 71 -4.37 -12.73 1.28
CA LEU A 71 -4.15 -11.30 1.11
C LEU A 71 -3.03 -11.12 0.09
N ASN A 72 -3.40 -10.77 -1.14
CA ASN A 72 -2.50 -10.67 -2.28
C ASN A 72 -2.10 -9.23 -2.60
N SER A 73 -0.82 -9.05 -2.92
CA SER A 73 -0.26 -7.83 -3.49
C SER A 73 0.72 -8.10 -4.63
N LEU A 74 0.81 -9.35 -5.09
CA LEU A 74 1.71 -9.79 -6.16
C LEU A 74 0.95 -9.83 -7.49
N ALA A 75 1.68 -9.72 -8.59
CA ALA A 75 1.12 -9.57 -9.94
C ALA A 75 1.37 -10.80 -10.81
N GLY A 76 0.69 -10.88 -11.95
CA GLY A 76 0.91 -11.92 -12.96
C GLY A 76 0.70 -13.33 -12.44
N ASP A 77 1.63 -14.25 -12.74
CA ASP A 77 1.52 -15.69 -12.41
C ASP A 77 1.34 -16.01 -10.92
N PHE A 78 1.67 -15.06 -10.03
CA PHE A 78 1.42 -15.21 -8.60
C PHE A 78 -0.08 -15.27 -8.28
N ILE A 79 -0.94 -14.56 -9.03
CA ILE A 79 -2.39 -14.56 -8.80
C ILE A 79 -3.00 -15.97 -9.01
N PRO A 80 -2.88 -16.62 -10.20
CA PRO A 80 -3.39 -17.97 -10.40
C PRO A 80 -2.74 -19.01 -9.47
N LYS A 81 -1.47 -18.84 -9.11
CA LYS A 81 -0.80 -19.72 -8.16
C LYS A 81 -1.34 -19.53 -6.73
N SER A 82 -1.70 -18.32 -6.34
CA SER A 82 -2.34 -18.06 -5.05
C SER A 82 -3.80 -18.54 -5.00
N PHE A 83 -4.49 -18.59 -6.15
CA PHE A 83 -5.78 -19.30 -6.23
C PHE A 83 -5.64 -20.80 -6.01
N SER A 84 -4.55 -21.43 -6.46
CA SER A 84 -4.41 -22.89 -6.36
C SER A 84 -4.26 -23.40 -4.92
N VAL A 85 -3.93 -22.51 -3.97
CA VAL A 85 -3.85 -22.86 -2.55
C VAL A 85 -5.09 -22.47 -1.75
N LEU A 86 -6.11 -21.91 -2.40
CA LEU A 86 -7.31 -21.47 -1.72
C LEU A 86 -8.27 -22.65 -1.54
N ARG A 87 -8.70 -22.88 -0.30
CA ARG A 87 -9.72 -23.88 0.06
C ARG A 87 -11.05 -23.59 -0.62
N PRO A 88 -11.93 -24.61 -0.81
CA PRO A 88 -13.32 -24.35 -1.11
C PRO A 88 -13.92 -23.33 -0.13
N PHE A 89 -14.73 -22.40 -0.64
CA PHE A 89 -15.31 -21.28 0.11
C PHE A 89 -14.31 -20.22 0.62
N GLY A 90 -13.04 -20.32 0.23
CA GLY A 90 -12.02 -19.37 0.62
C GLY A 90 -12.18 -17.99 -0.01
N ARG A 91 -11.50 -17.00 0.58
CA ARG A 91 -11.58 -15.59 0.19
C ARG A 91 -10.23 -15.08 -0.31
N PHE A 92 -10.21 -14.56 -1.52
CA PHE A 92 -9.05 -13.90 -2.09
C PHE A 92 -9.25 -12.39 -2.00
N ILE A 93 -8.35 -11.70 -1.29
CA ILE A 93 -8.35 -10.26 -1.09
C ILE A 93 -7.19 -9.68 -1.89
N GLU A 94 -7.51 -9.05 -3.02
CA GLU A 94 -6.57 -8.37 -3.90
C GLU A 94 -6.42 -6.90 -3.47
N ILE A 95 -5.18 -6.51 -3.15
CA ILE A 95 -4.80 -5.10 -2.96
C ILE A 95 -3.80 -4.61 -4.02
N GLY A 96 -3.32 -5.51 -4.90
CA GLY A 96 -2.54 -5.18 -6.08
C GLY A 96 -3.41 -4.52 -7.15
N LYS A 97 -2.85 -3.52 -7.85
CA LYS A 97 -3.58 -2.76 -8.87
C LYS A 97 -3.14 -3.05 -10.31
N VAL A 98 -1.96 -3.63 -10.50
CA VAL A 98 -1.34 -3.81 -11.83
C VAL A 98 -2.25 -4.62 -12.74
N ASP A 99 -2.65 -5.81 -12.31
CA ASP A 99 -3.50 -6.71 -13.11
C ASP A 99 -4.94 -6.20 -13.28
N VAL A 100 -5.50 -5.58 -12.24
CA VAL A 100 -6.84 -4.98 -12.29
C VAL A 100 -6.91 -3.86 -13.33
N TYR A 101 -5.93 -2.95 -13.34
CA TYR A 101 -5.91 -1.85 -14.31
C TYR A 101 -5.56 -2.29 -15.73
N ASN A 102 -4.91 -3.45 -15.89
CA ASN A 102 -4.57 -4.01 -17.18
C ASN A 102 -5.67 -4.91 -17.77
N ASP A 103 -6.81 -5.07 -17.09
CA ASP A 103 -7.86 -6.02 -17.46
C ASP A 103 -7.29 -7.44 -17.68
N SER A 104 -6.37 -7.84 -16.79
CA SER A 104 -5.77 -9.17 -16.84
C SER A 104 -6.84 -10.25 -16.69
N LYS A 105 -6.77 -11.28 -17.54
CA LYS A 105 -7.73 -12.38 -17.51
C LYS A 105 -7.61 -13.19 -16.21
N ILE A 106 -8.74 -13.40 -15.55
CA ILE A 106 -8.86 -14.31 -14.41
C ILE A 106 -9.38 -15.68 -14.87
N GLY A 107 -8.71 -16.76 -14.43
CA GLY A 107 -9.16 -18.12 -14.69
C GLY A 107 -10.39 -18.48 -13.85
N LEU A 108 -11.57 -18.51 -14.46
CA LEU A 108 -12.85 -18.78 -13.75
C LEU A 108 -12.98 -20.20 -13.20
N GLN A 109 -12.16 -21.15 -13.68
CA GLN A 109 -12.20 -22.54 -13.24
C GLN A 109 -12.11 -22.65 -11.71
N GLN A 110 -11.38 -21.75 -11.05
CA GLN A 110 -11.09 -21.85 -9.63
C GLN A 110 -12.31 -21.41 -8.80
N LEU A 111 -13.18 -20.56 -9.38
CA LEU A 111 -14.44 -20.13 -8.78
C LEU A 111 -15.44 -21.28 -8.60
N ARG A 112 -15.27 -22.42 -9.30
CA ARG A 112 -16.11 -23.61 -9.11
C ARG A 112 -16.10 -24.16 -7.68
N ASN A 113 -15.07 -23.81 -6.90
CA ASN A 113 -14.92 -24.19 -5.50
C ASN A 113 -15.63 -23.20 -4.54
N ASN A 114 -16.57 -22.39 -5.05
CA ASN A 114 -17.29 -21.36 -4.29
C ASN A 114 -16.38 -20.32 -3.61
N ILE A 115 -15.21 -20.06 -4.19
CA ILE A 115 -14.31 -19.03 -3.69
C ILE A 115 -14.82 -17.64 -4.05
N SER A 116 -14.46 -16.63 -3.25
CA SER A 116 -14.78 -15.23 -3.52
C SER A 116 -13.52 -14.43 -3.81
N TYR A 117 -13.56 -13.57 -4.83
CA TYR A 117 -12.47 -12.65 -5.17
C TYR A 117 -12.89 -11.21 -4.91
N PHE A 118 -12.18 -10.53 -4.01
CA PHE A 118 -12.45 -9.16 -3.59
C PHE A 118 -11.28 -8.27 -4.00
N VAL A 119 -11.55 -7.23 -4.78
CA VAL A 119 -10.59 -6.15 -5.01
C VAL A 119 -10.86 -5.05 -3.98
N VAL A 120 -9.83 -4.65 -3.24
CA VAL A 120 -9.94 -3.63 -2.19
C VAL A 120 -9.09 -2.42 -2.56
N ASP A 121 -9.75 -1.34 -3.00
CA ASP A 121 -9.12 -0.04 -3.22
C ASP A 121 -9.51 0.95 -2.12
N LEU A 122 -8.61 1.16 -1.16
CA LEU A 122 -8.81 2.12 -0.07
C LEU A 122 -8.89 3.58 -0.57
N ALA A 123 -8.21 3.90 -1.68
CA ALA A 123 -8.26 5.26 -2.23
C ALA A 123 -9.65 5.57 -2.79
N GLN A 124 -10.29 4.59 -3.44
CA GLN A 124 -11.67 4.71 -3.89
C GLN A 124 -12.63 4.82 -2.70
N HIS A 125 -12.43 4.06 -1.62
CA HIS A 125 -13.26 4.19 -0.41
C HIS A 125 -13.14 5.58 0.21
N LEU A 126 -11.94 6.17 0.23
CA LEU A 126 -11.75 7.54 0.73
C LEU A 126 -12.53 8.58 -0.09
N GLN A 127 -12.67 8.36 -1.41
CA GLN A 127 -13.38 9.26 -2.31
C GLN A 127 -14.90 9.05 -2.22
N ASP A 128 -15.35 7.81 -2.30
CA ASP A 128 -16.76 7.46 -2.49
C ASP A 128 -17.51 7.22 -1.17
N ARG A 129 -16.77 6.86 -0.10
CA ARG A 129 -17.32 6.49 1.22
C ARG A 129 -16.46 7.05 2.38
N PRO A 130 -16.24 8.37 2.45
CA PRO A 130 -15.37 8.98 3.46
C PRO A 130 -15.82 8.70 4.90
N ASP A 131 -17.13 8.68 5.17
CA ASP A 131 -17.67 8.42 6.51
C ASP A 131 -17.32 7.02 7.03
N TYR A 132 -17.44 6.01 6.17
CA TYR A 132 -17.04 4.64 6.49
C TYR A 132 -15.54 4.56 6.84
N VAL A 133 -14.70 5.27 6.09
CA VAL A 133 -13.26 5.28 6.35
C VAL A 133 -12.95 6.04 7.64
N ALA A 134 -13.65 7.14 7.94
CA ALA A 134 -13.51 7.87 9.19
C ALA A 134 -13.88 7.01 10.41
N GLU A 135 -14.99 6.27 10.33
CA GLU A 135 -15.39 5.29 11.37
C GLU A 135 -14.32 4.21 11.58
N MET A 136 -13.77 3.66 10.48
CA MET A 136 -12.69 2.69 10.53
C MET A 136 -11.43 3.26 11.19
N PHE A 137 -11.03 4.50 10.86
CA PHE A 137 -9.90 5.16 11.51
C PHE A 137 -10.14 5.42 13.00
N ALA A 138 -11.35 5.84 13.38
CA ALA A 138 -11.70 6.04 14.78
C ALA A 138 -11.65 4.74 15.60
N ALA A 139 -12.06 3.61 15.01
CA ALA A 139 -11.91 2.30 15.63
C ALA A 139 -10.43 1.91 15.78
N LEU A 140 -9.63 2.08 14.72
CA LEU A 140 -8.19 1.80 14.76
C LEU A 140 -7.46 2.66 15.81
N ALA A 141 -7.79 3.94 15.94
CA ALA A 141 -7.20 4.83 16.94
C ALA A 141 -7.38 4.27 18.36
N LYS A 142 -8.60 3.82 18.71
CA LYS A 142 -8.88 3.18 20.01
C LYS A 142 -8.06 1.89 20.22
N SER A 143 -7.87 1.09 19.17
CA SER A 143 -7.04 -0.11 19.23
C SER A 143 -5.56 0.22 19.43
N PHE A 144 -5.04 1.32 18.87
CA PHE A 144 -3.69 1.77 19.19
C PHE A 144 -3.58 2.33 20.62
N ASP A 145 -4.55 3.15 21.05
CA ASP A 145 -4.56 3.74 22.39
C ASP A 145 -4.63 2.69 23.51
N SER A 146 -5.39 1.61 23.28
CA SER A 146 -5.48 0.48 24.21
C SER A 146 -4.26 -0.45 24.19
N GLY A 147 -3.29 -0.21 23.31
CA GLY A 147 -2.15 -1.10 23.09
C GLY A 147 -2.55 -2.42 22.41
N GLU A 148 -3.76 -2.50 21.87
CA GLU A 148 -4.19 -3.63 21.05
C GLU A 148 -3.24 -3.76 19.86
N TYR A 149 -3.04 -2.71 19.07
CA TYR A 149 -2.06 -2.69 17.98
C TYR A 149 -0.80 -1.94 18.37
N SER A 150 0.33 -2.40 17.82
CA SER A 150 1.62 -1.73 18.00
C SER A 150 2.05 -1.04 16.70
N PRO A 151 2.69 0.15 16.79
CA PRO A 151 3.28 0.80 15.63
C PRO A 151 4.23 -0.14 14.90
N LEU A 152 4.24 -0.07 13.57
CA LEU A 152 5.12 -0.90 12.76
C LEU A 152 6.57 -0.42 12.87
N GLU A 153 7.50 -1.35 12.63
CA GLU A 153 8.89 -1.00 12.40
C GLU A 153 8.98 0.02 11.26
N HIS A 154 9.80 1.04 11.44
CA HIS A 154 9.93 2.11 10.48
C HIS A 154 11.35 2.65 10.43
N THR A 155 11.75 3.10 9.24
CA THR A 155 13.01 3.80 9.01
C THR A 155 12.70 5.28 8.82
N VAL A 156 13.26 6.12 9.67
CA VAL A 156 13.12 7.57 9.59
C VAL A 156 14.23 8.15 8.74
N PHE A 157 13.85 8.97 7.76
CA PHE A 157 14.74 9.81 6.97
C PHE A 157 14.38 11.27 7.24
N PRO A 158 15.34 12.19 7.33
CA PRO A 158 15.01 13.62 7.34
C PRO A 158 14.37 14.01 6.01
N ILE A 159 13.47 15.00 6.01
CA ILE A 159 12.78 15.47 4.81
C ILE A 159 13.76 15.96 3.73
N THR A 160 14.93 16.45 4.15
CA THR A 160 16.04 16.84 3.27
C THR A 160 16.60 15.68 2.43
N GLU A 161 16.38 14.44 2.88
CA GLU A 161 16.80 13.20 2.20
C GLU A 161 15.65 12.49 1.48
N ALA A 162 14.54 13.18 1.17
CA ALA A 162 13.38 12.58 0.54
C ALA A 162 13.74 11.73 -0.70
N ALA A 163 14.61 12.24 -1.59
CA ALA A 163 15.05 11.50 -2.77
C ALA A 163 15.77 10.18 -2.43
N GLN A 164 16.56 10.16 -1.36
CA GLN A 164 17.22 8.95 -0.87
C GLN A 164 16.21 7.97 -0.27
N ALA A 165 15.22 8.46 0.50
CA ALA A 165 14.14 7.63 1.02
C ALA A 165 13.35 6.94 -0.10
N PHE A 166 13.03 7.66 -1.19
CA PHE A 166 12.38 7.08 -2.38
C PHE A 166 13.26 6.03 -3.08
N ARG A 167 14.57 6.30 -3.25
CA ARG A 167 15.50 5.31 -3.82
C ARG A 167 15.62 4.06 -2.95
N PHE A 168 15.69 4.23 -1.63
CA PHE A 168 15.73 3.13 -0.67
C PHE A 168 14.45 2.28 -0.72
N MET A 169 13.28 2.93 -0.80
CA MET A 169 12.00 2.27 -0.98
C MET A 169 11.97 1.45 -2.28
N ALA A 170 12.37 2.04 -3.40
CA ALA A 170 12.33 1.42 -4.73
C ALA A 170 13.20 0.16 -4.84
N GLN A 171 14.28 0.05 -4.05
CA GLN A 171 15.10 -1.15 -4.00
C GLN A 171 14.43 -2.33 -3.29
N GLY A 172 13.28 -2.13 -2.63
CA GLY A 172 12.56 -3.17 -1.90
C GLY A 172 13.32 -3.73 -0.69
N LYS A 173 14.36 -3.03 -0.23
CA LYS A 173 15.20 -3.43 0.92
C LYS A 173 14.56 -3.09 2.27
N HIS A 174 13.70 -2.08 2.30
CA HIS A 174 13.02 -1.63 3.52
C HIS A 174 12.20 -2.74 4.19
N ILE A 175 12.08 -2.64 5.51
CA ILE A 175 11.19 -3.41 6.37
C ILE A 175 10.20 -2.41 6.96
N GLY A 176 8.91 -2.74 6.96
CA GLY A 176 7.87 -1.88 7.49
C GLY A 176 7.70 -0.58 6.69
N LYS A 177 7.82 0.57 7.35
CA LYS A 177 7.48 1.89 6.76
C LYS A 177 8.68 2.82 6.67
N ASN A 178 8.85 3.52 5.55
CA ASN A 178 9.75 4.68 5.50
C ASN A 178 8.97 5.94 5.90
N VAL A 179 9.52 6.72 6.82
CA VAL A 179 8.93 7.95 7.37
C VAL A 179 9.84 9.12 7.08
N LEU A 180 9.28 10.23 6.59
CA LEU A 180 10.00 11.49 6.42
C LEU A 180 9.74 12.36 7.66
N SER A 181 10.81 12.68 8.39
CA SER A 181 10.75 13.57 9.54
C SER A 181 11.00 15.02 9.12
N PHE A 182 10.21 15.93 9.68
CA PHE A 182 10.39 17.38 9.57
C PHE A 182 11.17 17.96 10.75
N ASP A 183 11.66 17.10 11.65
CA ASP A 183 12.53 17.49 12.76
C ASP A 183 13.94 17.76 12.25
N CYS A 184 14.13 18.94 11.66
CA CYS A 184 15.41 19.43 11.16
C CYS A 184 15.49 20.95 11.23
N ASP A 185 16.69 21.49 11.49
CA ASP A 185 16.91 22.92 11.71
C ASP A 185 16.49 23.80 10.53
N SER A 186 16.62 23.29 9.31
CA SER A 186 16.20 24.00 8.09
C SER A 186 15.78 23.04 6.99
N ILE A 187 14.77 23.43 6.23
CA ILE A 187 14.29 22.71 5.05
C ILE A 187 14.65 23.56 3.84
N PRO A 188 15.53 23.10 2.93
CA PRO A 188 15.78 23.80 1.69
C PRO A 188 14.54 23.70 0.80
N VAL A 189 13.78 24.79 0.71
CA VAL A 189 12.59 24.88 -0.12
C VAL A 189 12.99 25.45 -1.48
N ALA A 190 12.78 24.67 -2.55
CA ALA A 190 12.89 25.19 -3.90
C ALA A 190 11.72 26.14 -4.20
N PRO A 191 11.87 27.11 -5.12
CA PRO A 191 10.74 27.90 -5.60
C PRO A 191 9.59 26.99 -6.04
N CYS A 192 8.35 27.37 -5.72
CA CYS A 192 7.17 26.58 -6.06
C CYS A 192 7.16 26.24 -7.57
N THR A 193 7.16 24.94 -7.88
CA THR A 193 7.08 24.45 -9.26
C THR A 193 5.65 24.17 -9.69
N GLN A 194 4.68 24.25 -8.77
CA GLN A 194 3.26 24.12 -9.09
C GLN A 194 2.75 25.42 -9.72
N THR A 195 2.37 25.31 -10.99
CA THR A 195 1.53 26.29 -11.67
C THR A 195 0.12 26.22 -11.07
N GLY A 196 -0.44 27.33 -10.58
CA GLY A 196 -1.82 27.36 -10.07
C GLY A 196 -2.08 28.21 -8.83
N HIS A 197 -1.04 28.52 -8.06
CA HIS A 197 -1.17 29.20 -6.75
C HIS A 197 -0.03 30.19 -6.46
N LEU A 198 0.52 30.83 -7.49
CA LEU A 198 1.51 31.91 -7.30
C LEU A 198 0.85 33.21 -6.82
N PHE A 199 -0.44 33.35 -7.09
CA PHE A 199 -1.24 34.52 -6.73
C PHE A 199 -2.33 34.14 -5.73
N LYS A 200 -2.74 35.12 -4.92
CA LYS A 200 -3.82 34.99 -3.96
C LYS A 200 -5.14 35.22 -4.69
N SER A 201 -6.06 34.27 -4.61
CA SER A 201 -7.36 34.34 -5.27
C SER A 201 -8.32 35.38 -4.66
N ASN A 202 -7.96 35.99 -3.52
CA ASN A 202 -8.77 36.92 -2.77
C ASN A 202 -8.21 38.35 -2.75
N VAL A 203 -7.37 38.71 -3.72
CA VAL A 203 -6.86 40.08 -3.90
C VAL A 203 -7.00 40.53 -5.35
N THR A 204 -6.89 41.83 -5.59
CA THR A 204 -6.97 42.40 -6.94
C THR A 204 -5.59 42.77 -7.45
N TYR A 205 -5.29 42.39 -8.70
CA TYR A 205 -4.05 42.71 -9.40
C TYR A 205 -4.30 43.72 -10.53
N MET A 206 -3.54 44.80 -10.56
CA MET A 206 -3.62 45.82 -11.63
C MET A 206 -2.45 45.69 -12.60
N ILE A 207 -2.74 45.51 -13.88
CA ILE A 207 -1.73 45.45 -14.96
C ILE A 207 -1.89 46.69 -15.85
N THR A 208 -1.02 47.67 -15.70
CA THR A 208 -1.00 48.85 -16.57
C THR A 208 -0.52 48.46 -17.96
N GLY A 209 -1.29 48.79 -19.01
CA GLY A 209 -1.00 48.32 -20.38
C GLY A 209 -1.39 46.85 -20.63
N GLY A 210 -2.25 46.27 -19.78
CA GLY A 210 -2.64 44.85 -19.84
C GLY A 210 -3.51 44.43 -21.03
N MET A 211 -3.95 45.38 -21.87
CA MET A 211 -4.92 45.11 -22.95
C MET A 211 -4.28 44.56 -24.24
N SER A 212 -2.95 44.51 -24.35
CA SER A 212 -2.28 43.99 -25.53
C SER A 212 -0.87 43.45 -25.24
N GLY A 213 -0.29 42.76 -26.21
CA GLY A 213 1.10 42.28 -26.17
C GLY A 213 1.43 41.48 -24.90
N PHE A 214 2.55 41.83 -24.28
CA PHE A 214 3.04 41.17 -23.07
C PHE A 214 2.08 41.33 -21.88
N GLY A 215 1.44 42.49 -21.72
CA GLY A 215 0.52 42.74 -20.61
C GLY A 215 -0.69 41.80 -20.61
N PHE A 216 -1.19 41.46 -21.80
CA PHE A 216 -2.31 40.53 -21.96
C PHE A 216 -1.90 39.07 -21.71
N GLU A 217 -0.72 38.66 -22.19
CA GLU A 217 -0.19 37.31 -21.90
C GLU A 217 0.16 37.14 -20.43
N LEU A 218 0.65 38.20 -19.76
CA LEU A 218 0.84 38.22 -18.32
C LEU A 218 -0.49 38.02 -17.58
N ALA A 219 -1.57 38.72 -17.97
CA ALA A 219 -2.89 38.55 -17.36
C ALA A 219 -3.41 37.10 -17.46
N LYS A 220 -3.27 36.45 -18.62
CA LYS A 220 -3.63 35.03 -18.81
C LYS A 220 -2.79 34.11 -17.94
N TRP A 221 -1.48 34.35 -17.86
CA TRP A 221 -0.59 33.57 -17.02
C TRP A 221 -0.94 33.73 -15.54
N MET A 222 -1.21 34.96 -15.08
CA MET A 222 -1.64 35.24 -13.70
C MET A 222 -2.95 34.52 -13.35
N THR A 223 -3.96 34.58 -14.24
CA THR A 223 -5.24 33.87 -14.06
C THR A 223 -5.05 32.35 -13.91
N ARG A 224 -4.21 31.75 -14.76
CA ARG A 224 -3.87 30.31 -14.66
C ARG A 224 -3.09 29.95 -13.39
N ASN A 225 -2.51 30.94 -12.72
CA ASN A 225 -1.71 30.78 -11.52
C ASN A 225 -2.39 31.34 -10.25
N GLY A 226 -3.72 31.52 -10.29
CA GLY A 226 -4.53 31.78 -9.10
C GLY A 226 -4.79 33.25 -8.80
N ALA A 227 -4.55 34.15 -9.75
CA ALA A 227 -4.87 35.58 -9.63
C ALA A 227 -6.36 35.87 -9.85
#